data_AF-A0A1W0A6C9-F1
#
_entry.id   AF-A0A1W0A6C9-F1
#
_cell.length_a   1.000
_cell.length_b   1.000
_cell.length_c   1.000
_cell.angle_alpha   90.00
_cell.angle_beta   90.00
_cell.angle_gamma   90.00
#
_symmetry.space_group_name_H-M   'P 1'
#
loop_
_entity.id
_entity.type
_entity.pdbx_description
1 polymer ?
#
loop_
_entity_poly.entity_id
_entity_poly.type
_entity_poly.pdbx_seq_one_letter_code
_entity_poly.pdbx_strand_id
1 'polypeptide(L)'
;MIKGWANQEEHTNTVIELGNIGTTGWKASEPINKRVSLQNIKKLDIYSLGILFYELDALQLPTSLINAPIAIFERMVLHGELKLNFSSTCPEQFKRLAEMCLSSDPSKRPTADEIVNILLSL
;
A
#
# COMPACT_ATOMS: atom_id res chain seq x y z
N MET A 1 -40.64 12.16 -13.26
CA MET A 1 -39.95 11.95 -11.97
C MET A 1 -39.55 10.48 -11.90
N ILE A 2 -38.27 10.17 -12.16
CA ILE A 2 -37.41 9.16 -11.50
C ILE A 2 -36.00 9.59 -11.95
N LYS A 3 -35.37 10.46 -11.14
CA LYS A 3 -33.91 10.63 -11.11
C LYS A 3 -33.49 9.80 -9.91
N GLY A 4 -32.83 8.66 -10.11
CA GLY A 4 -32.53 7.80 -8.96
C GLY A 4 -31.63 6.58 -9.19
N TRP A 5 -31.15 6.31 -10.40
CA TRP A 5 -30.16 5.25 -10.63
C TRP A 5 -28.80 5.84 -11.00
N ALA A 6 -28.32 6.78 -10.17
CA ALA A 6 -26.92 7.14 -10.17
C ALA A 6 -26.23 6.27 -9.11
N ASN A 7 -25.41 5.33 -9.59
CA ASN A 7 -24.26 4.73 -8.91
C ASN A 7 -24.42 4.46 -7.41
N GLN A 8 -25.08 3.35 -7.06
CA GLN A 8 -24.70 2.65 -5.85
C GLN A 8 -23.62 1.65 -6.25
N GLU A 9 -22.35 2.03 -6.08
CA GLU A 9 -21.30 1.02 -6.00
C GLU A 9 -21.68 0.10 -4.83
N GLU A 10 -22.14 -1.11 -5.12
CA GLU A 10 -22.33 -2.13 -4.11
C GLU A 10 -20.98 -2.39 -3.44
N HIS A 11 -20.78 -1.83 -2.25
CA HIS A 11 -19.69 -2.19 -1.36
C HIS A 11 -19.93 -3.62 -0.87
N THR A 12 -19.60 -4.60 -1.72
CA THR A 12 -19.64 -6.00 -1.33
C THR A 12 -18.56 -6.22 -0.28
N ASN A 13 -18.95 -6.54 0.95
CA ASN A 13 -18.04 -6.98 2.02
C ASN A 13 -17.45 -8.38 1.77
N THR A 14 -17.34 -8.80 0.50
CA THR A 14 -16.85 -10.10 0.11
C THR A 14 -15.37 -10.19 0.45
N VAL A 15 -15.07 -10.99 1.47
CA VAL A 15 -13.70 -11.36 1.83
C VAL A 15 -13.25 -12.46 0.87
N ILE A 16 -12.05 -12.31 0.32
CA ILE A 16 -11.42 -13.29 -0.56
C ILE A 16 -10.24 -13.96 0.15
N GLU A 17 -10.08 -15.25 -0.06
CA GLU A 17 -8.94 -16.02 0.42
C GLU A 17 -7.88 -16.11 -0.69
N LEU A 18 -6.81 -15.32 -0.56
CA LEU A 18 -5.74 -15.26 -1.55
C LEU A 18 -4.65 -16.31 -1.33
N GLY A 19 -4.67 -17.04 -0.22
CA GLY A 19 -3.56 -17.91 0.19
C GLY A 19 -2.31 -17.12 0.59
N ASN A 20 -1.12 -17.72 0.46
CA ASN A 20 0.15 -17.04 0.74
C ASN A 20 0.72 -16.45 -0.55
N ILE A 21 0.26 -15.24 -0.90
CA ILE A 21 0.72 -14.50 -2.09
C ILE A 21 1.60 -13.31 -1.71
N GLY A 22 2.39 -12.86 -2.68
CA GLY A 22 3.25 -11.68 -2.59
C GLY A 22 4.64 -11.97 -1.99
N THR A 23 5.54 -11.02 -2.18
CA THR A 23 6.92 -11.08 -1.67
C THR A 23 7.00 -10.39 -0.31
N THR A 24 7.56 -11.08 0.69
CA THR A 24 7.83 -10.49 2.01
C THR A 24 8.67 -9.22 1.86
N GLY A 25 8.25 -8.12 2.51
CA GLY A 25 8.85 -6.80 2.33
C GLY A 25 7.95 -5.82 1.59
N TRP A 26 7.14 -6.34 0.67
CA TRP A 26 6.24 -5.56 -0.19
C TRP A 26 4.76 -5.79 0.12
N LYS A 27 4.43 -6.83 0.89
CA LYS A 27 3.05 -7.14 1.26
C LYS A 27 2.46 -6.06 2.17
N ALA A 28 1.24 -5.66 1.85
CA ALA A 28 0.38 -4.90 2.74
C ALA A 28 -0.09 -5.75 3.95
N SER A 29 -0.78 -5.14 4.90
CA SER A 29 -1.25 -5.82 6.12
C SER A 29 -2.43 -6.77 5.87
N GLU A 30 -3.25 -6.52 4.84
CA GLU A 30 -4.49 -7.28 4.60
C GLU A 30 -4.27 -8.73 4.16
N PRO A 31 -3.29 -9.04 3.27
CA PRO A 31 -2.96 -10.42 2.96
C PRO A 31 -2.33 -11.15 4.15
N ILE A 32 -1.55 -10.45 4.99
CA ILE A 32 -0.90 -11.04 6.18
C ILE A 32 -1.95 -11.41 7.24
N ASN A 33 -2.95 -10.55 7.47
CA ASN A 33 -4.04 -10.82 8.41
C ASN A 33 -5.19 -11.66 7.82
N LYS A 34 -5.10 -12.05 6.53
CA LYS A 34 -6.11 -12.78 5.76
C LYS A 34 -7.46 -12.06 5.69
N ARG A 35 -7.47 -10.73 5.65
CA ARG A 35 -8.69 -9.89 5.55
C ARG A 35 -8.65 -9.01 4.30
N VAL A 36 -8.62 -9.63 3.12
CA VAL A 36 -8.71 -8.88 1.87
C VAL A 36 -10.17 -8.82 1.43
N SER A 37 -10.70 -7.61 1.27
CA SER A 37 -11.98 -7.39 0.60
C SER A 37 -11.76 -7.29 -0.91
N LEU A 38 -12.68 -7.84 -1.71
CA LEU A 38 -12.63 -7.82 -3.17
C LEU A 38 -12.43 -6.39 -3.73
N GLN A 39 -13.07 -5.39 -3.13
CA GLN A 39 -12.95 -3.99 -3.54
C GLN A 39 -11.53 -3.41 -3.33
N ASN A 40 -10.76 -4.00 -2.40
CA ASN A 40 -9.43 -3.54 -2.03
C ASN A 40 -8.30 -4.36 -2.66
N ILE A 41 -8.61 -5.35 -3.51
CA ILE A 41 -7.58 -6.22 -4.10
C ILE A 41 -6.51 -5.43 -4.86
N LYS A 42 -6.93 -4.43 -5.65
CA LYS A 42 -6.01 -3.54 -6.40
C LYS A 42 -5.18 -2.65 -5.49
N LYS A 43 -5.66 -2.37 -4.28
CA LYS A 43 -4.95 -1.53 -3.29
C LYS A 43 -3.77 -2.27 -2.67
N LEU A 44 -3.67 -3.59 -2.84
CA LEU A 44 -2.48 -4.38 -2.47
C LEU A 44 -1.28 -4.03 -3.35
N ASP A 45 -1.50 -3.88 -4.66
CA ASP A 45 -0.46 -3.50 -5.61
C ASP A 45 0.00 -2.05 -5.37
N ILE A 46 -0.92 -1.16 -4.99
CA ILE A 46 -0.59 0.23 -4.64
C ILE A 46 0.34 0.29 -3.41
N TYR A 47 0.10 -0.56 -2.40
CA TYR A 47 1.02 -0.64 -1.25
C TYR A 47 2.41 -1.12 -1.67
N SER A 48 2.45 -2.19 -2.49
CA SER A 48 3.71 -2.72 -3.03
C SER A 48 4.48 -1.67 -3.84
N LEU A 49 3.76 -0.83 -4.61
CA LEU A 49 4.33 0.31 -5.33
C LEU A 49 4.89 1.39 -4.38
N GLY A 50 4.24 1.65 -3.25
CA GLY A 50 4.75 2.55 -2.22
C GLY A 50 6.09 2.07 -1.63
N ILE A 51 6.24 0.76 -1.43
CA ILE A 51 7.52 0.16 -1.02
C ILE A 51 8.58 0.33 -2.11
N LEU A 52 8.20 0.14 -3.38
CA LEU A 52 9.11 0.37 -4.51
C LEU A 52 9.56 1.83 -4.60
N PHE A 53 8.69 2.80 -4.37
CA PHE A 53 9.08 4.22 -4.32
C PHE A 53 10.08 4.51 -3.20
N TYR A 54 9.92 3.88 -2.04
CA TYR A 54 10.92 3.92 -0.99
C TYR A 54 12.26 3.33 -1.47
N GLU A 55 12.26 2.15 -2.09
CA GLU A 55 13.49 1.53 -2.60
C GLU A 55 14.20 2.38 -3.66
N LEU A 56 13.46 3.02 -4.54
CA LEU A 56 14.03 3.89 -5.58
C LEU A 56 14.78 5.09 -4.99
N ASP A 57 14.26 5.65 -3.90
CA ASP A 57 14.90 6.79 -3.23
C ASP A 57 16.00 6.37 -2.25
N ALA A 58 15.73 5.39 -1.39
CA ALA A 58 16.66 4.95 -0.34
C ALA A 58 17.75 4.00 -0.85
N LEU A 59 17.54 3.37 -2.01
CA LEU A 59 18.38 2.30 -2.57
C LEU A 59 18.62 1.15 -1.57
N GLN A 60 17.62 0.87 -0.75
CA GLN A 60 17.66 -0.15 0.31
C GLN A 60 16.41 -1.03 0.25
N LEU A 61 16.61 -2.34 0.36
CA LEU A 61 15.49 -3.27 0.47
C LEU A 61 14.71 -3.03 1.78
N PRO A 62 13.37 -3.11 1.77
CA PRO A 62 12.57 -2.91 2.98
C PRO A 62 12.95 -3.88 4.10
N THR A 63 13.27 -5.13 3.76
CA THR A 63 13.66 -6.17 4.72
C THR A 63 15.05 -5.95 5.32
N SER A 64 15.90 -5.13 4.69
CA SER A 64 17.23 -4.80 5.23
C SER A 64 17.17 -3.89 6.46
N LEU A 65 16.03 -3.22 6.68
CA LEU A 65 15.79 -2.35 7.84
C LEU A 65 15.80 -3.10 9.18
N ILE A 66 15.51 -4.40 9.15
CA ILE A 66 15.38 -5.22 10.36
C ILE A 66 16.34 -6.39 10.23
N ASN A 67 17.39 -6.41 11.04
CA ASN A 67 18.23 -7.59 11.19
C ASN A 67 17.54 -8.63 12.10
N ALA A 68 16.35 -9.08 11.70
CA ALA A 68 15.55 -10.02 12.46
C ALA A 68 14.67 -10.89 11.55
N PRO A 69 14.03 -11.94 12.07
CA PRO A 69 13.19 -12.83 11.27
C PRO A 69 12.06 -12.09 10.56
N ILE A 70 11.68 -12.60 9.38
CA ILE A 70 10.57 -12.12 8.56
C ILE A 70 9.27 -11.89 9.36
N ALA A 71 8.98 -12.76 10.33
CA ALA A 71 7.80 -12.64 11.19
C ALA A 71 7.74 -11.31 11.97
N ILE A 72 8.88 -10.73 12.33
CA ILE A 72 8.94 -9.42 12.99
C ILE A 72 8.58 -8.31 12.00
N PHE A 73 9.09 -8.39 10.76
CA PHE A 73 8.72 -7.44 9.71
C PHE A 73 7.21 -7.48 9.45
N GLU A 74 6.64 -8.66 9.26
CA GLU A 74 5.19 -8.83 9.04
C GLU A 74 4.37 -8.29 10.22
N ARG A 75 4.82 -8.52 11.47
CA ARG A 75 4.19 -7.94 12.66
C ARG A 75 4.22 -6.41 12.64
N MET A 76 5.34 -5.79 12.26
CA MET A 76 5.43 -4.33 12.16
C MET A 76 4.48 -3.77 11.11
N VAL A 77 4.35 -4.44 9.95
CA VAL A 77 3.36 -4.09 8.92
C VAL A 77 1.93 -4.19 9.48
N LEU A 78 1.60 -5.29 10.17
CA LEU A 78 0.28 -5.53 10.76
C LEU A 78 -0.13 -4.46 11.77
N HIS A 79 0.81 -3.93 12.56
CA HIS A 79 0.55 -2.92 13.57
C HIS A 79 0.79 -1.48 13.10
N GLY A 80 1.18 -1.27 11.83
CA GLY A 80 1.50 0.07 11.32
C GLY A 80 2.76 0.68 11.94
N GLU A 81 3.68 -0.17 12.41
CA GLU A 81 4.93 0.22 13.08
C GLU A 81 6.13 0.25 12.11
N LEU A 82 5.94 -0.22 10.87
CA LEU A 82 6.98 -0.15 9.85
C LEU A 82 7.30 1.31 9.51
N LYS A 83 8.55 1.72 9.78
CA LYS A 83 9.07 3.05 9.43
C LYS A 83 10.08 2.92 8.31
N LEU A 84 9.76 3.50 7.16
CA LEU A 84 10.65 3.60 6.01
C LEU A 84 11.33 4.97 6.03
N ASN A 85 12.66 4.98 6.11
CA ASN A 85 13.45 6.21 6.15
C ASN A 85 13.91 6.57 4.74
N PHE A 86 13.19 7.46 4.08
CA PHE A 86 13.60 8.06 2.82
C PHE A 86 14.93 8.83 2.97
N SER A 87 15.66 8.99 1.86
CA SER A 87 16.90 9.75 1.80
C SER A 87 16.67 11.20 2.22
N SER A 88 17.71 11.85 2.76
CA SER A 88 17.64 13.27 3.13
C SER A 88 17.47 14.21 1.92
N THR A 89 17.67 13.70 0.72
CA THR A 89 17.54 14.42 -0.55
C THR A 89 16.24 14.11 -1.30
N CYS A 90 15.38 13.24 -0.75
CA CYS A 90 14.11 12.87 -1.34
C CYS A 90 13.21 14.10 -1.51
N PRO A 91 12.67 14.38 -2.71
CA PRO A 91 11.70 15.45 -2.88
C PRO A 91 10.46 15.22 -2.01
N GLU A 92 10.08 16.21 -1.19
CA GLU A 92 9.01 16.07 -0.19
C GLU A 92 7.67 15.63 -0.82
N GLN A 93 7.35 16.09 -2.02
CA GLN A 93 6.14 15.71 -2.73
C GLN A 93 6.15 14.22 -3.15
N PHE A 94 7.32 13.71 -3.58
CA PHE A 94 7.49 12.30 -3.93
C PHE A 94 7.40 11.41 -2.69
N LYS A 95 8.05 11.81 -1.60
CA LYS A 95 7.95 11.12 -0.30
C LYS A 95 6.49 11.03 0.16
N ARG A 96 5.76 12.14 0.11
CA ARG A 96 4.34 12.16 0.51
C ARG A 96 3.48 11.24 -0.35
N LEU A 97 3.72 11.19 -1.66
CA LEU A 97 3.04 10.24 -2.55
C LEU A 97 3.33 8.79 -2.14
N ALA A 98 4.59 8.45 -1.85
CA ALA A 98 4.95 7.12 -1.39
C ALA A 98 4.27 6.77 -0.04
N GLU A 99 4.25 7.71 0.91
CA GLU A 99 3.54 7.54 2.19
C GLU A 99 2.03 7.35 2.03
N MET A 100 1.40 8.03 1.06
CA MET A 100 -0.01 7.79 0.72
C MET A 100 -0.24 6.37 0.19
N CYS A 101 0.63 5.88 -0.68
CA CYS A 101 0.60 4.49 -1.16
C CYS A 101 0.76 3.48 -0.02
N LEU A 102 1.56 3.80 0.99
CA LEU A 102 1.88 2.96 2.16
C LEU A 102 0.85 3.01 3.28
N SER A 103 -0.29 3.67 3.09
CA SER A 103 -1.32 3.77 4.14
C SER A 103 -1.79 2.40 4.63
N SER A 104 -1.89 2.24 5.95
CA SER A 104 -2.47 1.04 6.59
C SER A 104 -3.95 0.87 6.30
N ASP A 105 -4.63 1.93 5.85
CA ASP A 105 -6.02 1.90 5.40
C ASP A 105 -6.06 1.87 3.86
N PRO A 106 -6.48 0.76 3.23
CA PRO A 106 -6.59 0.63 1.78
C PRO A 106 -7.39 1.74 1.09
N SER A 107 -8.40 2.28 1.78
CA SER A 107 -9.27 3.31 1.21
C SER A 107 -8.55 4.66 1.04
N LYS A 108 -7.48 4.87 1.81
CA LYS A 108 -6.65 6.08 1.75
C LYS A 108 -5.51 5.98 0.74
N ARG A 109 -5.23 4.78 0.22
CA ARG A 109 -4.24 4.60 -0.85
C ARG A 109 -4.84 5.19 -2.14
N PRO A 110 -4.09 5.94 -2.95
CA PRO A 110 -4.58 6.44 -4.23
C PRO A 110 -4.85 5.30 -5.22
N THR A 111 -5.53 5.60 -6.31
CA THR A 111 -5.61 4.75 -7.50
C THR A 111 -4.37 4.94 -8.37
N ALA A 112 -4.10 3.99 -9.28
CA ALA A 112 -2.98 4.13 -10.21
C ALA A 112 -3.07 5.40 -11.05
N ASP A 113 -4.27 5.78 -11.51
CA ASP A 113 -4.50 6.99 -12.29
C ASP A 113 -4.21 8.27 -11.48
N GLU A 114 -4.63 8.31 -10.21
CA GLU A 114 -4.30 9.41 -9.30
C GLU A 114 -2.79 9.53 -9.07
N ILE A 115 -2.08 8.40 -8.91
CA ILE A 115 -0.63 8.39 -8.77
C ILE A 115 0.04 8.99 -10.01
N VAL A 116 -0.37 8.56 -11.21
CA VAL A 116 0.17 9.09 -12.47
C VAL A 116 -0.05 10.60 -12.57
N ASN A 117 -1.25 11.08 -12.25
CA ASN A 117 -1.55 12.51 -12.25
C ASN A 117 -0.67 13.29 -11.27
N ILE A 118 -0.46 12.77 -10.06
CA ILE A 118 0.44 13.40 -9.07
C ILE A 118 1.86 13.43 -9.62
N LEU A 119 2.37 12.30 -10.14
CA LEU A 119 3.72 12.19 -10.70
C LEU A 119 3.98 13.17 -11.84
N LEU A 120 2.99 13.39 -12.72
CA LEU A 120 3.08 14.37 -13.81
C LEU A 120 3.06 15.83 -13.34
N SER A 121 2.68 16.06 -12.08
CA SER A 121 2.62 17.39 -11.46
C SER A 121 3.74 17.70 -10.48
N LEU A 122 4.68 16.75 -10.28
CA LEU A 122 5.84 16.90 -9.39
C LEU A 122 6.87 17.90 -9.92
#